data_AF-A0A1I5Y220-F1
#
_entry.id   AF-A0A1I5Y220-F1
#
_cell.length_a   1.000
_cell.length_b   1.000
_cell.length_c   1.000
_cell.angle_alpha   90.00
_cell.angle_beta   90.00
_cell.angle_gamma   90.00
#
_symmetry.space_group_name_H-M   'P 1'
#
loop_
_entity.id
_entity.type
_entity.pdbx_description
1 polymer ?
#
loop_
_entity_poly.entity_id
_entity_poly.type
_entity_poly.pdbx_seq_one_letter_code
_entity_poly.pdbx_strand_id
1 'polypeptide(L)'
;MKTLKDLQDIILEKYHVELKFSEEVKKDLKSVHQGKRQQILLEILRRAKNGPLLKSDGLAESLHGGLKGFAKIKSKSLNIRIVYRPVDDVPIRMEIIAIGPRDKKKAYKLAVERLSSFYKDMDE
;
A
#
# COMPACT_ATOMS: atom_id res chain seq x y z
N MET A 1 -4.83 -19.25 -9.49
CA MET A 1 -4.99 -17.84 -9.07
C MET A 1 -3.62 -17.38 -8.61
N LYS A 2 -3.06 -16.28 -9.17
CA LYS A 2 -1.73 -15.82 -8.75
C LYS A 2 -1.76 -15.44 -7.27
N THR A 3 -0.80 -15.93 -6.48
CA THR A 3 -0.73 -15.68 -5.05
C THR A 3 -0.25 -14.24 -4.76
N LEU A 4 -0.31 -13.80 -3.50
CA LEU A 4 0.31 -12.52 -3.12
C LEU A 4 1.83 -12.55 -3.36
N LYS A 5 2.45 -13.70 -3.15
CA LYS A 5 3.88 -13.90 -3.40
C LYS A 5 4.21 -13.70 -4.87
N ASP A 6 3.45 -14.31 -5.77
CA ASP A 6 3.64 -14.13 -7.22
C ASP A 6 3.56 -12.65 -7.64
N LEU A 7 2.69 -11.86 -6.99
CA LEU A 7 2.60 -10.42 -7.24
C LEU A 7 3.86 -9.69 -6.74
N GLN A 8 4.33 -10.01 -5.53
CA GLN A 8 5.54 -9.42 -4.95
C GLN A 8 6.75 -9.72 -5.83
N ASP A 9 6.93 -10.98 -6.24
CA ASP A 9 8.04 -11.44 -7.09
C ASP A 9 8.02 -10.70 -8.44
N ILE A 10 6.86 -10.62 -9.11
CA ILE A 10 6.72 -9.88 -10.38
C ILE A 10 7.08 -8.40 -10.22
N ILE A 11 6.67 -7.77 -9.13
CA ILE A 11 6.92 -6.34 -8.91
C ILE A 11 8.41 -6.10 -8.64
N LEU A 12 9.03 -6.95 -7.84
CA LEU A 12 10.46 -6.88 -7.53
C LEU A 12 11.29 -7.08 -8.79
N GLU A 13 11.03 -8.15 -9.55
CA GLU A 13 11.79 -8.47 -10.76
C GLU A 13 11.65 -7.41 -11.86
N LYS A 14 10.44 -6.89 -12.10
CA LYS A 14 10.18 -6.00 -13.24
C LYS A 14 10.37 -4.53 -12.95
N TYR A 15 10.14 -4.11 -11.71
CA TYR A 15 10.11 -2.69 -11.36
C TYR A 15 11.12 -2.33 -10.27
N HIS A 16 11.89 -3.31 -9.77
CA HIS A 16 12.85 -3.13 -8.69
C HIS A 16 12.22 -2.47 -7.43
N VAL A 17 10.97 -2.85 -7.16
CA VAL A 17 10.21 -2.40 -6.00
C VAL A 17 9.89 -3.61 -5.13
N GLU A 18 10.29 -3.59 -3.86
CA GLU A 18 9.88 -4.58 -2.87
C GLU A 18 8.52 -4.19 -2.30
N LEU A 19 7.47 -4.96 -2.61
CA LEU A 19 6.14 -4.76 -2.05
C LEU A 19 6.00 -5.54 -0.73
N LYS A 20 5.77 -4.82 0.38
CA LYS A 20 5.48 -5.43 1.69
C LYS A 20 4.06 -5.15 2.13
N PHE A 21 3.44 -6.13 2.79
CA PHE A 21 2.10 -6.03 3.36
C PHE A 21 2.17 -6.31 4.87
N SER A 22 1.72 -5.36 5.68
CA SER A 22 1.47 -5.62 7.11
C SER A 22 0.43 -6.71 7.31
N GLU A 23 0.46 -7.36 8.48
CA GLU A 23 -0.51 -8.41 8.84
C GLU A 23 -1.95 -7.88 8.81
N GLU A 24 -2.12 -6.64 9.24
CA GLU A 24 -3.40 -5.94 9.19
C GLU A 24 -3.94 -5.78 7.76
N VAL A 25 -3.08 -5.52 6.77
CA VAL A 25 -3.51 -5.43 5.37
C VAL A 25 -3.85 -6.80 4.80
N LYS A 26 -3.18 -7.87 5.24
CA LYS A 26 -3.59 -9.24 4.88
C LYS A 26 -5.03 -9.51 5.36
N LYS A 27 -5.43 -8.99 6.53
CA LYS A 27 -6.81 -9.05 7.02
C LYS A 27 -7.76 -8.18 6.19
N ASP A 28 -7.36 -6.96 5.82
CA ASP A 28 -8.15 -6.09 4.95
C ASP A 28 -8.46 -6.76 3.59
N LEU A 29 -7.45 -7.37 2.97
CA LEU A 29 -7.63 -8.08 1.70
C LEU A 29 -8.56 -9.29 1.84
N LYS A 30 -8.53 -9.98 2.99
CA LYS A 30 -9.43 -11.10 3.29
C LYS A 30 -10.88 -10.65 3.46
N SER A 31 -11.13 -9.50 4.09
CA SER A 31 -12.48 -8.98 4.35
C SER A 31 -13.16 -8.38 3.12
N VAL A 32 -12.39 -7.99 2.10
CA VAL A 32 -12.93 -7.51 0.82
C VAL A 32 -13.50 -8.66 -0.02
N HIS A 33 -14.70 -8.45 -0.58
CA HIS A 33 -15.34 -9.38 -1.54
C HIS A 33 -14.37 -9.80 -2.65
N GLN A 34 -14.33 -11.10 -2.98
CA GLN A 34 -13.31 -11.72 -3.84
C GLN A 34 -13.10 -10.99 -5.18
N GLY A 35 -14.20 -10.58 -5.85
CA GLY A 35 -14.12 -9.85 -7.12
C GLY A 35 -13.43 -8.48 -7.04
N LYS A 36 -13.43 -7.82 -5.88
CA LYS A 36 -12.75 -6.53 -5.67
C LYS A 36 -11.28 -6.68 -5.33
N ARG A 37 -10.86 -7.82 -4.76
CA ARG A 37 -9.47 -8.06 -4.34
C ARG A 37 -8.48 -7.95 -5.51
N GLN A 38 -8.80 -8.53 -6.66
CA GLN A 38 -7.93 -8.47 -7.83
C GLN A 38 -7.73 -7.03 -8.33
N GLN A 39 -8.80 -6.22 -8.32
CA GLN A 39 -8.72 -4.82 -8.71
C GLN A 39 -7.87 -4.00 -7.72
N ILE A 40 -7.93 -4.30 -6.42
CA ILE A 40 -7.07 -3.68 -5.40
C ILE A 40 -5.60 -3.97 -5.70
N LEU A 41 -5.26 -5.24 -5.91
CA LEU A 41 -3.89 -5.65 -6.22
C LEU A 41 -3.39 -5.00 -7.52
N LEU A 42 -4.27 -4.83 -8.50
CA LEU A 42 -3.95 -4.13 -9.75
C LEU A 42 -3.65 -2.64 -9.53
N GLU A 43 -4.37 -1.96 -8.62
CA GLU A 43 -4.06 -0.57 -8.25
C GLU A 43 -2.68 -0.46 -7.57
N ILE A 44 -2.31 -1.42 -6.72
CA ILE A 44 -1.00 -1.47 -6.07
C ILE A 44 0.10 -1.71 -7.12
N LEU A 45 -0.10 -2.70 -8.01
CA LEU A 45 0.81 -2.99 -9.12
C LEU A 45 1.06 -1.75 -10.00
N ARG A 46 -0.01 -1.03 -10.37
CA ARG A 46 0.09 0.20 -11.16
C ARG A 46 0.89 1.28 -10.44
N ARG A 47 0.71 1.41 -9.12
CA ARG A 47 1.51 2.36 -8.33
C ARG A 47 2.99 1.97 -8.29
N ALA A 48 3.29 0.71 -8.02
CA ALA A 48 4.67 0.23 -8.00
C ALA A 48 5.36 0.46 -9.37
N LYS A 49 4.68 0.11 -10.47
CA LYS A 49 5.15 0.36 -11.84
C LYS A 49 5.44 1.83 -12.13
N ASN A 50 4.57 2.74 -11.68
CA ASN A 50 4.68 4.17 -11.99
C ASN A 50 5.67 4.91 -11.08
N GLY A 51 6.18 4.26 -10.03
CA GLY A 51 7.00 4.89 -9.00
C GLY A 51 6.22 5.12 -7.69
N PRO A 52 6.59 4.44 -6.59
CA PRO A 52 5.90 4.58 -5.32
C PRO A 52 6.37 5.79 -4.50
N LEU A 53 7.56 6.34 -4.78
CA LEU A 53 8.20 7.41 -4.03
C LEU A 53 7.40 8.73 -4.04
N LEU A 54 7.67 9.55 -3.03
CA LEU A 54 7.08 10.88 -2.88
C LEU A 54 7.63 11.86 -3.92
N LYS A 55 6.93 12.96 -4.17
CA LYS A 55 7.23 13.96 -5.22
C LYS A 55 8.67 14.52 -5.30
N SER A 56 9.49 14.40 -4.25
CA SER A 56 10.92 14.73 -4.36
C SER A 56 11.62 13.84 -5.37
N ASP A 57 11.26 12.55 -5.38
CA ASP A 57 11.96 11.48 -6.10
C ASP A 57 10.97 10.57 -6.88
N GLY A 58 9.70 10.99 -7.00
CA GLY A 58 8.61 10.17 -7.53
C GLY A 58 7.31 10.92 -7.77
N LEU A 59 6.17 10.22 -7.67
CA LEU A 59 4.85 10.72 -8.07
C LEU A 59 3.85 10.88 -6.92
N ALA A 60 4.20 10.43 -5.71
CA ALA A 60 3.27 10.34 -4.61
C ALA A 60 3.21 11.61 -3.77
N GLU A 61 1.99 11.98 -3.34
CA GLU A 61 1.78 13.08 -2.41
C GLU A 61 1.88 12.58 -0.99
N SER A 62 2.73 13.22 -0.19
CA SER A 62 2.82 12.94 1.24
C SER A 62 1.48 13.22 1.91
N LEU A 63 1.12 12.38 2.87
CA LEU A 63 0.09 12.67 3.86
C LEU A 63 0.64 13.64 4.92
N HIS A 64 -0.23 14.08 5.81
CA HIS A 64 0.07 15.04 6.88
C HIS A 64 -0.26 14.43 8.25
N GLY A 65 0.14 15.12 9.33
CA GLY A 65 -0.10 14.67 10.70
C GLY A 65 0.66 13.38 11.02
N GLY A 66 0.03 12.46 11.77
CA GLY A 66 0.64 11.17 12.14
C GLY A 66 1.00 10.24 10.98
N LEU A 67 0.60 10.56 9.75
CA LEU A 67 0.97 9.82 8.53
C LEU A 67 1.95 10.61 7.65
N LYS A 68 2.64 11.63 8.17
CA LYS A 68 3.68 12.34 7.40
C LYS A 68 4.71 11.32 6.87
N GLY A 69 5.04 11.42 5.58
CA GLY A 69 5.92 10.45 4.90
C GLY A 69 5.19 9.27 4.26
N PHE A 70 3.90 9.04 4.56
CA PHE A 70 3.07 8.05 3.88
C PHE A 70 2.39 8.67 2.66
N ALA A 71 1.89 7.82 1.77
CA ALA A 71 1.15 8.19 0.57
C ALA A 71 -0.17 7.42 0.46
N LYS A 72 -0.96 7.76 -0.58
CA LYS A 72 -2.26 7.12 -0.84
C LYS A 72 -2.52 6.85 -2.31
N ILE A 73 -3.20 5.73 -2.57
CA ILE A 73 -3.86 5.44 -3.84
C ILE A 73 -5.37 5.63 -3.66
N LYS A 74 -6.02 6.29 -4.62
CA LYS A 74 -7.46 6.61 -4.60
C LYS A 74 -8.18 5.86 -5.71
N SER A 75 -8.76 4.70 -5.45
CA SER A 75 -9.61 4.02 -6.44
C SER A 75 -11.06 4.54 -6.35
N LYS A 76 -11.57 5.14 -7.43
CA LYS A 76 -12.97 5.60 -7.51
C LYS A 76 -13.92 4.41 -7.72
N SER A 77 -13.60 3.51 -8.66
CA SER A 77 -14.41 2.34 -8.99
C SER A 77 -14.62 1.39 -7.82
N LEU A 78 -13.60 1.22 -6.98
CA LEU A 78 -13.67 0.38 -5.78
C LEU A 78 -14.21 1.10 -4.54
N ASN A 79 -14.34 2.43 -4.60
CA ASN A 79 -14.67 3.28 -3.46
C ASN A 79 -13.77 3.05 -2.22
N ILE A 80 -12.46 2.92 -2.42
CA ILE A 80 -11.46 2.71 -1.36
C ILE A 80 -10.28 3.70 -1.42
N ARG A 81 -9.48 3.72 -0.36
CA ARG A 81 -8.10 4.20 -0.36
C ARG A 81 -7.16 3.11 0.14
N ILE A 82 -5.97 3.07 -0.47
CA ILE A 82 -4.84 2.25 -0.04
C ILE A 82 -3.80 3.22 0.49
N VAL A 83 -3.34 3.02 1.72
CA VAL A 83 -2.32 3.84 2.38
C VAL A 83 -1.03 3.03 2.45
N TYR A 84 0.10 3.65 2.13
CA TYR A 84 1.40 2.99 2.10
C TYR A 84 2.54 3.92 2.49
N ARG A 85 3.65 3.37 2.99
CA ARG A 85 4.93 4.07 3.20
C ARG A 85 5.86 3.75 2.03
N PRO A 86 6.28 4.73 1.22
CA PRO A 86 7.46 4.57 0.38
C PRO A 86 8.73 4.65 1.22
N VAL A 87 9.69 3.77 0.98
CA VAL A 87 11.04 3.85 1.54
C VAL A 87 12.03 3.85 0.37
N ASP A 88 12.86 4.89 0.34
CA ASP A 88 13.88 5.08 -0.69
C ASP A 88 15.14 4.27 -0.37
N ASP A 89 15.00 2.95 -0.53
CA ASP A 89 16.07 1.96 -0.41
C ASP A 89 16.35 1.33 -1.79
N VAL A 90 17.32 0.41 -1.85
CA VAL A 90 17.59 -0.40 -3.04
C VAL A 90 17.43 -1.88 -2.69
N PRO A 91 16.35 -2.56 -3.15
CA PRO A 91 15.23 -2.06 -3.94
C PRO A 91 14.34 -1.06 -3.19
N ILE A 92 13.59 -0.23 -3.92
CA ILE A 92 12.63 0.71 -3.32
C ILE A 92 11.55 -0.11 -2.59
N ARG A 93 11.25 0.22 -1.34
CA ARG A 93 10.19 -0.49 -0.61
C ARG A 93 8.86 0.26 -0.69
N MET A 94 7.81 -0.47 -0.99
CA MET A 94 6.43 0.01 -0.96
C MET A 94 5.66 -0.80 0.08
N GLU A 95 5.43 -0.20 1.25
CA GLU A 95 4.92 -0.93 2.40
C GLU A 95 3.46 -0.53 2.69
N ILE A 96 2.53 -1.47 2.54
CA ILE A 96 1.10 -1.20 2.68
C ILE A 96 0.68 -1.34 4.15
N ILE A 97 0.03 -0.28 4.68
CA ILE A 97 -0.43 -0.21 6.08
C ILE A 97 -1.95 -0.34 6.23
N ALA A 98 -2.74 0.11 5.25
CA ALA A 98 -4.19 0.03 5.35
C ALA A 98 -4.90 0.05 4.00
N ILE A 99 -6.00 -0.69 3.92
CA ILE A 99 -6.96 -0.63 2.82
C ILE A 99 -8.34 -0.40 3.42
N GLY A 100 -8.93 0.77 3.14
CA GLY A 100 -10.19 1.17 3.76
C GLY A 100 -11.11 1.93 2.82
N PRO A 101 -12.36 2.21 3.23
CA PRO A 101 -13.33 2.92 2.41
C PRO A 101 -12.85 4.32 2.05
N ARG A 102 -13.35 4.87 0.93
CA ARG A 102 -13.05 6.22 0.44
C ARG A 102 -13.65 7.33 1.30
N ASP A 103 -14.34 7.02 2.38
CA ASP A 103 -14.62 7.99 3.43
C ASP A 103 -13.28 8.57 3.93
N LYS A 104 -13.15 9.90 3.87
CA LYS A 104 -11.88 10.62 4.07
C LYS A 104 -11.23 10.30 5.41
N LYS A 105 -11.99 9.96 6.45
CA LYS A 105 -11.43 9.77 7.79
C LYS A 105 -11.10 8.31 8.10
N LYS A 106 -11.87 7.35 7.60
CA LYS A 106 -11.78 5.94 8.03
C LYS A 106 -10.46 5.27 7.65
N ALA A 107 -10.03 5.38 6.38
CA ALA A 107 -8.79 4.72 5.94
C ALA A 107 -7.54 5.32 6.60
N TYR A 108 -7.50 6.63 6.86
CA TYR A 108 -6.36 7.25 7.54
C TYR A 108 -6.38 6.99 9.05
N LYS A 109 -7.56 7.03 9.69
CA LYS A 109 -7.71 6.66 11.10
C LYS A 109 -7.20 5.24 11.33
N LEU A 110 -7.64 4.31 10.48
CA LEU A 110 -7.17 2.92 10.49
C LEU A 110 -5.65 2.81 10.34
N ALA A 111 -5.05 3.56 9.40
CA ALA A 111 -3.60 3.57 9.24
C ALA A 111 -2.87 4.12 10.48
N VAL A 112 -3.36 5.21 11.09
CA VAL A 112 -2.78 5.79 12.30
C VAL A 112 -2.84 4.81 13.47
N GLU A 113 -3.98 4.15 13.67
CA GLU A 113 -4.16 3.14 14.73
C GLU A 113 -3.20 1.95 14.59
N ARG A 114 -2.72 1.68 13.37
CA ARG A 114 -1.84 0.55 13.04
C ARG A 114 -0.36 0.89 13.04
N LEU A 115 0.05 2.14 13.21
CA LEU A 115 1.45 2.55 13.06
C LEU A 115 2.40 1.73 13.93
N SER A 116 2.04 1.47 15.19
CA SER A 116 2.92 0.73 16.10
C SER A 116 3.12 -0.73 15.67
N SER A 117 2.06 -1.46 15.29
CA SER A 117 2.21 -2.83 14.79
C SER A 117 2.85 -2.85 13.42
N PHE A 118 2.53 -1.87 12.56
CA PHE A 118 3.10 -1.73 11.23
C PHE A 118 4.62 -1.64 11.26
N TYR A 119 5.21 -0.83 12.15
CA TYR A 119 6.67 -0.73 12.20
C TYR A 119 7.31 -2.06 12.65
N LYS A 120 6.71 -2.77 13.61
CA LYS A 120 7.16 -4.12 13.99
C LYS A 120 7.13 -5.07 12.80
N ASP A 121 6.03 -5.10 12.04
CA ASP A 121 5.88 -5.94 10.85
C ASP A 121 6.93 -5.63 9.75
N MET A 122 7.47 -4.41 9.69
CA MET A 122 8.42 -4.00 8.63
C MET A 122 9.89 -4.18 9.02
N ASP A 123 10.17 -4.20 10.33
CA ASP A 123 11.49 -4.42 10.92
C ASP A 123 11.82 -5.92 11.10
N GLU A 124 10.81 -6.79 11.01
CA GLU A 124 10.92 -8.26 10.88
C GLU A 124 11.25 -8.70 9.44
#